data_AF-A0A924PZH9-F1
#
_entry.id   AF-A0A924PZH9-F1
#
_cell.length_a   1.000
_cell.length_b   1.000
_cell.length_c   1.000
_cell.angle_alpha   90.00
_cell.angle_beta   90.00
_cell.angle_gamma   90.00
#
_symmetry.space_group_name_H-M   'P 1'
#
loop_
_entity.id
_entity.type
_entity.pdbx_description
1 polymer ?
#
loop_
_entity_poly.entity_id
_entity_poly.type
_entity_poly.pdbx_seq_one_letter_code
_entity_poly.pdbx_strand_id
1 'polypeptide(L)' 'MKTFARLACCAVVMVLATPVWADVGRDEAAAVAQNATGGRVLSVDRAESGRRPVWRAKVVTPQGEVRVLLIDVATGRPG' A
#
# COMPACT_ATOMS: atom_id res chain seq x y z
N MET A 1 -20.69 8.01 -39.56
CA MET A 1 -21.08 8.95 -38.48
C MET A 1 -21.34 8.29 -37.10
N LYS A 2 -21.70 7.00 -37.01
CA LYS A 2 -21.94 6.30 -35.71
C LYS A 2 -20.67 5.83 -34.96
N THR A 3 -19.54 5.67 -35.65
CA THR A 3 -18.25 5.21 -35.07
C THR A 3 -17.49 6.33 -34.36
N PHE A 4 -17.54 7.55 -34.89
CA PHE A 4 -16.91 8.73 -34.27
C PHE A 4 -17.51 9.09 -32.91
N ALA A 5 -18.83 8.92 -32.73
CA ALA A 5 -19.50 9.14 -31.45
C ALA A 5 -19.06 8.13 -30.36
N ARG A 6 -18.72 6.89 -30.74
CA ARG A 6 -18.22 5.87 -29.81
C ARG A 6 -16.77 6.13 -29.40
N LEU A 7 -15.94 6.59 -30.34
CA LEU A 7 -14.55 6.96 -30.07
C LEU A 7 -14.43 8.20 -29.18
N ALA A 8 -15.28 9.21 -29.37
CA ALA A 8 -15.32 10.38 -28.51
C ALA A 8 -15.74 10.06 -27.07
N CYS A 9 -16.66 9.10 -26.88
CA CYS A 9 -17.13 8.70 -25.55
C CYS A 9 -16.04 8.00 -24.73
N CYS A 10 -15.23 7.11 -25.34
CA CYS A 10 -14.14 6.44 -24.62
C CYS A 10 -12.99 7.38 -24.22
N ALA A 11 -12.72 8.42 -25.00
CA ALA A 11 -11.65 9.38 -24.71
C ALA A 11 -11.96 10.25 -23.47
N VAL A 12 -13.24 10.55 -23.22
CA VAL A 12 -13.66 11.34 -22.05
C VAL A 12 -13.54 10.55 -20.75
N VAL A 13 -13.74 9.23 -20.78
CA VAL A 13 -13.67 8.37 -19.58
C VAL A 13 -12.24 8.26 -19.02
N MET A 14 -11.21 8.31 -19.86
CA MET A 14 -9.81 8.25 -19.39
C MET A 14 -9.34 9.52 -18.67
N VAL A 15 -9.95 10.68 -18.95
CA VAL A 15 -9.57 11.97 -18.33
C VAL A 15 -10.02 12.08 -16.86
N LEU A 16 -11.01 11.26 -16.44
CA LEU A 16 -11.55 11.28 -15.07
C LEU A 16 -10.97 10.19 -14.16
N ALA A 17 -10.01 9.41 -14.64
CA ALA A 17 -9.27 8.46 -13.80
C ALA A 17 -8.31 9.22 -12.88
N THR A 18 -8.86 9.96 -11.91
CA THR A 18 -8.09 10.34 -10.73
C THR A 18 -7.58 9.04 -10.11
N PRO A 19 -6.26 8.86 -9.93
CA PRO A 19 -5.78 7.76 -9.12
C PRO A 19 -6.36 8.02 -7.73
N VAL A 20 -7.43 7.32 -7.40
CA VAL A 20 -7.78 7.09 -6.00
C VAL A 20 -6.59 6.28 -5.50
N TRP A 21 -5.58 6.98 -4.96
CA TRP A 21 -4.55 6.36 -4.14
C TRP A 21 -5.30 5.78 -2.95
N ALA A 22 -5.77 4.55 -3.15
CA ALA A 22 -6.33 3.76 -2.08
C ALA A 22 -5.22 3.66 -1.02
N ASP A 23 -5.60 3.89 0.24
CA ASP A 23 -4.72 3.62 1.37
C ASP A 23 -4.04 2.26 1.16
N VAL A 24 -2.74 2.21 1.46
CA VAL A 24 -1.95 0.99 1.35
C VAL A 24 -2.65 -0.12 2.10
N GLY A 25 -2.88 -1.22 1.40
CA GLY A 25 -3.56 -2.38 1.96
C GLY A 25 -2.69 -3.12 2.96
N ARG A 26 -3.31 -3.98 3.78
CA ARG A 26 -2.60 -4.85 4.72
C ARG A 26 -1.54 -5.72 4.03
N ASP A 27 -1.89 -6.32 2.89
CA ASP A 27 -1.02 -7.23 2.16
C ASP A 27 0.14 -6.49 1.48
N GLU A 28 -0.11 -5.26 1.03
CA GLU A 28 0.92 -4.38 0.48
C GLU A 28 1.90 -3.94 1.58
N ALA A 29 1.41 -3.59 2.77
CA ALA A 29 2.26 -3.34 3.93
C ALA A 29 3.08 -4.58 4.33
N ALA A 30 2.51 -5.78 4.21
CA ALA A 30 3.26 -7.02 4.41
C ALA A 30 4.38 -7.19 3.36
N ALA A 31 4.13 -6.84 2.10
CA ALA A 31 5.14 -6.89 1.05
C ALA A 31 6.25 -5.86 1.28
N VAL A 32 5.90 -4.61 1.65
CA VAL A 32 6.86 -3.57 2.03
C VAL A 32 7.75 -4.06 3.18
N ALA A 33 7.15 -4.62 4.23
CA ALA A 33 7.89 -5.12 5.38
C ALA A 33 8.86 -6.26 5.02
N GLN A 34 8.43 -7.21 4.19
CA GLN A 34 9.28 -8.30 3.69
C GLN A 34 10.44 -7.77 2.85
N ASN A 35 10.17 -6.85 1.92
CA ASN A 35 11.19 -6.26 1.06
C ASN A 35 12.22 -5.44 1.85
N ALA A 36 11.79 -4.75 2.90
CA ALA A 36 12.68 -3.92 3.72
C ALA A 36 13.63 -4.74 4.61
N THR A 37 13.21 -5.93 5.08
CA THR A 37 14.01 -6.70 6.05
C THR A 37 14.53 -8.04 5.52
N GLY A 38 14.04 -8.52 4.38
CA GLY A 38 14.27 -9.89 3.89
C GLY A 38 13.70 -10.99 4.82
N GLY A 39 12.79 -10.61 5.73
CA GLY A 39 12.26 -11.48 6.78
C GLY A 39 10.86 -12.01 6.49
N ARG A 40 10.33 -12.86 7.37
CA ARG A 40 8.94 -13.35 7.29
C ARG A 40 8.02 -12.50 8.16
N VAL A 41 6.95 -11.97 7.57
CA VAL A 41 5.92 -11.25 8.30
C VAL A 41 5.10 -12.23 9.14
N LEU A 42 4.93 -11.91 10.42
CA LEU A 42 4.16 -12.68 11.39
C LEU A 42 2.76 -12.10 11.58
N SER A 43 2.65 -10.77 11.66
CA SER A 43 1.37 -10.07 11.74
C SER A 43 1.48 -8.68 11.11
N VAL A 44 0.36 -8.20 10.59
CA VAL A 44 0.17 -6.81 10.18
C VAL A 44 -1.12 -6.32 10.81
N ASP A 45 -1.00 -5.32 11.67
CA ASP A 45 -2.09 -4.77 12.47
C ASP A 45 -2.20 -3.27 12.20
N ARG A 46 -3.44 -2.74 12.13
CA ARG A 46 -3.63 -1.29 11.99
C ARG A 46 -3.36 -0.62 13.33
N ALA A 47 -2.61 0.47 13.31
CA ALA A 47 -2.23 1.24 14.48
C ALA A 47 -2.21 2.74 14.16
N GLU A 48 -1.93 3.56 15.17
CA GLU A 48 -1.77 4.99 15.04
C GLU A 48 -0.44 5.41 15.66
N SER A 49 0.31 6.26 14.95
CA SER A 49 1.57 6.86 15.42
C SER A 49 1.47 8.38 15.28
N GLY A 50 1.39 9.09 16.40
CA GLY A 50 1.33 10.56 16.40
C GLY A 50 0.19 11.14 15.54
N ARG A 51 -1.02 10.57 15.63
CA ARG A 51 -2.22 10.91 14.82
C ARG A 51 -2.18 10.49 13.36
N ARG A 52 -1.16 9.72 12.93
CA ARG A 52 -1.10 9.17 11.58
C ARG A 52 -1.45 7.68 11.61
N PRO A 53 -2.37 7.21 10.76
CA PRO A 53 -2.64 5.79 10.63
C PRO A 53 -1.41 5.09 10.04
N VAL A 54 -0.96 4.02 10.69
CA VAL A 54 0.18 3.21 10.29
C VAL A 54 -0.19 1.73 10.34
N TRP A 55 0.45 0.93 9.50
CA TRP A 55 0.50 -0.52 9.66
C TRP A 55 1.68 -0.89 10.54
N ARG A 56 1.41 -1.70 11.56
CA ARG A 56 2.44 -2.26 12.43
C ARG A 56 2.72 -3.70 11.99
N ALA A 57 3.79 -3.88 11.23
CA ALA A 57 4.22 -5.20 10.76
C ALA A 57 5.24 -5.81 11.73
N LYS A 58 4.91 -6.97 12.30
CA LYS A 58 5.87 -7.79 13.04
C LYS A 58 6.57 -8.72 12.05
N VAL A 59 7.90 -8.68 12.02
CA VAL A 59 8.70 -9.45 11.08
C VAL A 59 9.78 -10.20 11.84
N VAL A 60 9.91 -11.50 11.57
CA VAL A 60 11.11 -12.25 11.99
C VAL A 60 12.16 -12.11 10.90
N THR A 61 13.34 -11.60 11.25
CA THR A 61 14.44 -11.41 10.30
C THR A 61 15.16 -12.73 10.03
N PRO A 62 16.00 -12.80 8.99
CA PRO A 62 16.85 -13.98 8.75
C PRO A 62 17.76 -14.35 9.93
N GLN A 63 18.07 -13.38 10.80
CA GLN A 63 18.88 -13.57 12.01
C GLN A 63 18.07 -14.14 13.19
N GLY A 64 16.76 -14.33 13.05
CA GLY A 64 15.88 -14.91 14.06
C GLY A 64 15.32 -13.92 15.09
N GLU A 65 15.65 -12.64 14.97
CA GLU A 65 15.10 -11.58 15.81
C GLU A 65 13.76 -11.07 15.26
N VAL A 66 12.87 -10.61 16.15
CA VAL A 66 11.58 -10.02 15.78
C VAL A 66 11.69 -8.51 15.80
N ARG A 67 11.44 -7.87 14.66
CA ARG A 67 11.38 -6.42 14.50
C ARG A 67 9.96 -5.97 14.25
N VAL A 68 9.66 -4.72 14.64
CA VAL A 68 8.40 -4.05 14.35
C VAL A 68 8.67 -2.93 13.36
N LEU A 69 8.05 -2.97 12.19
CA LEU A 69 8.11 -1.91 11.20
C LEU A 69 6.79 -1.13 11.22
N LEU A 70 6.89 0.19 11.27
CA LEU A 70 5.74 1.09 11.11
C LEU A 70 5.70 1.53 9.65
N ILE A 71 4.60 1.28 8.97
CA ILE A 71 4.43 1.63 7.56
C ILE A 71 3.28 2.62 7.46
N ASP A 72 3.54 3.80 6.93
CA ASP A 72 2.52 4.83 6.78
C ASP A 72 1.41 4.36 5.82
N VAL A 73 0.15 4.45 6.25
CA VAL A 73 -1.00 3.92 5.48
C VAL A 73 -1.22 4.71 4.19
N ALA A 74 -0.91 6.01 4.18
CA ALA A 74 -1.14 6.85 3.00
C ALA A 74 -0.04 6.69 1.94
N THR A 75 1.18 6.35 2.35
CA THR A 75 2.36 6.37 1.47
C THR A 75 3.05 5.02 1.29
N GLY A 76 2.78 4.05 2.16
CA GLY A 76 3.45 2.75 2.16
C GLY A 76 4.91 2.81 2.59
N ARG A 77 5.38 3.96 3.12
CA ARG A 77 6.78 4.12 3.50
C ARG A 77 7.03 3.54 4.88
N PRO A 78 8.09 2.73 5.06
CA PRO A 78 8.54 2.32 6.38
C PRO A 78 9.17 3.50 7.12
N GLY A 79 8.90 3.61 8.42
CA GLY A 79 9.44 4.63 9.33
C GLY A 79 9.94 4.03 10.64
#